data_AF-A0A7K3S3H9-F1
#
_entry.id   AF-A0A7K3S3H9-F1
#
_cell.length_a   1.000
_cell.length_b   1.000
_cell.length_c   1.000
_cell.angle_alpha   90.00
_cell.angle_beta   90.00
_cell.angle_gamma   90.00
#
_symmetry.space_group_name_H-M   'P 1'
#
loop_
_entity.id
_entity.type
_entity.pdbx_description
1 polymer ?
#
loop_
_entity_poly.entity_id
_entity_poly.type
_entity_poly.pdbx_seq_one_letter_code
_entity_poly.pdbx_strand_id
1 'polypeptide(L)' 'AAWSVCWLREGALVAVLAVGRPRDLAQGRRLIESGAVLDPEKAADPAVPLKSAAL' A
#
# COMPACT_ATOMS: atom_id res chain seq x y z
N ALA A 1 -11.77 12.42 7.74
CA ALA A 1 -10.39 11.91 7.78
C ALA A 1 -10.20 10.92 6.64
N ALA A 2 -9.07 10.95 5.94
CA ALA A 2 -8.75 10.03 4.85
C ALA A 2 -7.61 9.10 5.27
N TRP A 3 -7.74 7.80 5.04
CA TRP A 3 -6.81 6.79 5.52
C TRP A 3 -6.83 5.54 4.64
N SER A 4 -5.81 4.71 4.81
CA SER A 4 -5.70 3.41 4.15
C SER A 4 -5.17 2.36 5.13
N VAL A 5 -5.51 1.10 4.90
CA VAL A 5 -4.94 -0.06 5.61
C VAL A 5 -4.37 -1.00 4.56
N CYS A 6 -3.14 -1.46 4.79
CA CYS A 6 -2.43 -2.41 3.94
C CYS A 6 -2.21 -3.71 4.74
N TRP A 7 -2.53 -4.86 4.14
CA TRP A 7 -2.22 -6.17 4.71
C TRP A 7 -1.03 -6.77 3.98
N LEU A 8 -0.05 -7.22 4.75
CA LEU A 8 1.15 -7.87 4.23
C LEU A 8 1.16 -9.36 4.60
N ARG A 9 1.63 -10.19 3.69
CA ARG A 9 1.97 -11.60 3.93
C ARG A 9 3.41 -11.81 3.49
N GLU A 10 4.28 -12.13 4.43
CA GLU A 10 5.73 -12.27 4.14
C GLU A 10 6.31 -11.00 3.47
N GLY A 11 5.82 -9.83 3.88
CA GLY A 11 6.19 -8.53 3.31
C GLY A 11 5.47 -8.16 2.00
N ALA A 12 4.89 -9.12 1.27
CA ALA A 12 4.13 -8.85 0.05
C ALA A 12 2.76 -8.23 0.36
N LEU A 13 2.37 -7.19 -0.39
CA LEU A 13 1.04 -6.59 -0.27
C LEU A 13 -0.02 -7.54 -0.81
N VAL A 14 -0.97 -7.95 0.03
CA VAL A 14 -2.05 -8.89 -0.34
C VAL A 14 -3.45 -8.27 -0.33
N ALA A 15 -3.64 -7.14 0.36
CA ALA A 15 -4.90 -6.39 0.33
C ALA A 15 -4.69 -4.92 0.67
N VAL A 16 -5.59 -4.06 0.19
CA VAL A 16 -5.66 -2.64 0.55
C VAL A 16 -7.11 -2.20 0.72
N LEU A 17 -7.37 -1.40 1.75
CA LEU A 17 -8.62 -0.67 1.97
C LEU A 17 -8.29 0.81 2.02
N ALA A 18 -9.01 1.65 1.26
CA ALA A 18 -8.77 3.09 1.23
C ALA A 18 -10.09 3.84 1.42
N VAL A 19 -10.11 4.77 2.39
CA VAL A 19 -11.23 5.67 2.66
C VAL A 19 -10.79 7.10 2.36
N GLY A 20 -11.36 7.71 1.33
CA GLY A 20 -10.97 9.05 0.88
C GLY A 20 -9.57 9.15 0.25
N ARG A 21 -8.94 8.02 -0.12
CA ARG A 21 -7.62 7.95 -0.76
C ARG A 21 -7.64 7.15 -2.07
N PRO A 22 -8.29 7.63 -3.15
CA PRO A 22 -8.40 6.89 -4.42
C PRO A 22 -7.05 6.55 -5.05
N ARG A 23 -6.01 7.36 -4.79
CA ARG A 23 -4.63 7.08 -5.23
C ARG A 23 -4.08 5.80 -4.62
N ASP A 24 -4.32 5.55 -3.34
CA ASP A 24 -3.79 4.38 -2.64
C ASP A 24 -4.45 3.10 -3.16
N LEU A 25 -5.74 3.13 -3.46
CA LEU A 25 -6.43 2.00 -4.09
C LEU A 25 -5.86 1.70 -5.48
N ALA A 26 -5.64 2.74 -6.30
CA ALA A 26 -5.09 2.58 -7.65
C ALA A 26 -3.65 2.05 -7.65
N GLN A 27 -2.81 2.52 -6.72
CA GLN A 27 -1.44 2.04 -6.55
C GLN A 27 -1.41 0.63 -5.94
N GLY A 28 -2.19 0.40 -4.88
CA GLY A 28 -2.27 -0.87 -4.17
C GLY A 28 -2.74 -2.01 -5.05
N ARG A 29 -3.74 -1.79 -5.93
CA ARG A 29 -4.17 -2.83 -6.90
C ARG A 29 -3.01 -3.34 -7.75
N ARG A 30 -2.20 -2.44 -8.30
CA ARG A 30 -1.04 -2.81 -9.14
C ARG A 30 0.05 -3.52 -8.34
N LEU A 31 0.28 -3.09 -7.11
CA LEU A 31 1.27 -3.70 -6.21
C LEU A 31 0.86 -5.11 -5.77
N ILE A 32 -0.44 -5.33 -5.52
CA ILE A 32 -1.00 -6.66 -5.26
C ILE A 32 -0.83 -7.55 -6.49
N GLU A 33 -1.21 -7.07 -7.68
CA GLU A 33 -1.07 -7.79 -8.95
C GLU A 33 0.39 -8.23 -9.22
N SER A 34 1.37 -7.41 -8.82
CA SER A 34 2.80 -7.74 -8.99
C SER A 34 3.41 -8.54 -7.83
N GLY A 35 2.67 -8.81 -6.76
CA GLY A 35 3.22 -9.43 -5.55
C GLY A 35 4.32 -8.59 -4.89
N ALA A 36 4.22 -7.27 -4.93
CA ALA A 36 5.28 -6.37 -4.45
C ALA A 36 5.51 -6.52 -2.95
N VAL A 37 6.77 -6.70 -2.56
CA VAL A 37 7.23 -6.63 -1.17
C VAL A 37 7.37 -5.17 -0.78
N LEU A 38 6.75 -4.78 0.34
CA LEU A 38 6.81 -3.41 0.84
C LEU A 38 7.70 -3.28 2.07
N ASP A 39 8.32 -2.12 2.21
CA ASP A 39 8.83 -1.59 3.48
C ASP A 39 7.62 -1.16 4.35
N PRO A 40 7.36 -1.85 5.49
CA PRO A 40 6.18 -1.55 6.32
C PRO A 40 6.19 -0.15 6.92
N GLU A 41 7.36 0.40 7.25
CA GLU A 41 7.49 1.74 7.84
C GLU A 41 7.13 2.81 6.80
N LYS A 42 7.63 2.64 5.55
CA LYS A 42 7.24 3.51 4.44
C LYS A 42 5.77 3.37 4.06
N ALA A 43 5.21 2.15 4.14
CA ALA A 43 3.80 1.93 3.84
C ALA A 43 2.86 2.54 4.91
N ALA A 44 3.34 2.68 6.15
CA ALA A 44 2.62 3.31 7.25
C ALA A 44 2.71 4.86 7.22
N ASP A 45 3.69 5.43 6.54
CA ASP A 45 3.86 6.88 6.42
C ASP A 45 2.88 7.47 5.36
N PRO A 46 1.88 8.29 5.77
CA PRO A 46 0.93 8.88 4.84
C PRO A 46 1.54 9.89 3.86
N ALA A 47 2.77 10.37 4.11
CA ALA A 47 3.53 11.25 3.22
C ALA A 47 4.24 10.48 2.10
N VAL A 48 4.43 9.17 2.24
CA VAL A 48 5.05 8.32 1.22
C VAL A 48 3.96 7.77 0.27
N PRO A 49 4.07 7.98 -1.06
CA PRO A 49 3.20 7.29 -2.00
C PRO A 49 3.38 5.77 -1.87
N LEU A 50 2.29 5.00 -1.81
CA LEU A 50 2.35 3.55 -1.61
C LEU A 50 3.25 2.81 -2.63
N LYS A 51 3.28 3.27 -3.89
CA LYS A 51 4.21 2.74 -4.92
C LYS A 51 5.69 2.90 -4.56
N SER A 52 6.05 3.94 -3.81
CA SER A 52 7.43 4.23 -3.36
C SER A 52 7.82 3.47 -2.09
N ALA A 53 6.89 2.72 -1.49
CA ALA A 53 7.17 1.82 -0.37
C ALA A 53 7.63 0.43 -0.81
N ALA A 54 7.64 0.12 -2.12
CA ALA A 54 8.16 -1.15 -2.63
C ALA A 54 9.68 -1.26 -2.40
N LEU A 55 10.14 -2.47 -2.04
CA LEU A 55 11.55 -2.84 -1.93
C LEU A 55 12.18 -3.11 -3.31
#